data_AF-A0A1I6X7L0-F1
#
_entry.id   AF-A0A1I6X7L0-F1
#
_cell.length_a   1.000
_cell.length_b   1.000
_cell.length_c   1.000
_cell.angle_alpha   90.00
_cell.angle_beta   90.00
_cell.angle_gamma   90.00
#
_symmetry.space_group_name_H-M   'P 1'
#
loop_
_entity.id
_entity.type
_entity.pdbx_description
1 polymer ?
#
loop_
_entity_poly.entity_id
_entity_poly.type
_entity_poly.pdbx_seq_one_letter_code
_entity_poly.pdbx_strand_id
1 'polypeptide(L)'
;MGMAIRLVAIWALCMLAGVASAATDRVALVLGLGAYQTIEPLDNTRNDARAIAGALKGIGFDVTLSLDATSSQLRQLMDDFAFRSETADLALIYFAGHGVEVQGENFLIPVDADINSNLDVQRQSISLKQLLTTVERARKMRIVILDSCRNNPLGDVIDLAKISPEATLTTNQTTRGGGGLAAAKPDRGTLVAFAAKDGQVALDGTGGNSPYARALIDKMVKPGLEISLMFRQVRDMVLQETNNLQEPHTYGSLTGIPFYLAGAADGQVDISGNIGQAAWAAIRPDQEEQMIALANLGDTRSMLGLAYMRLNPSEGRFDPTEAVAFLEKAAGAGSAEAQFELAKVYERGTGVPPDPARALDLYQTAAAQNYADAINDLGFLHYQGGLGLAPDPQKALELFERAADLRHPQAQFNFAALIDDGLIESKGPADAAHYLYEALRSGSSDVLDLLTSRPQMFSRQTRRALQGQLKDYDFYAGALDGEFGPGTKKAIRLAYGLKE
;
A
#
# COMPACT_ATOMS: atom_id res chain seq x y z
N MET A 1 2.78 46.64 3.16
CA MET A 1 4.04 45.92 3.48
C MET A 1 3.78 45.14 4.75
N GLY A 2 3.78 43.81 4.65
CA GLY A 2 3.33 42.90 5.72
C GLY A 2 2.33 41.85 5.23
N MET A 3 2.63 41.19 4.11
CA MET A 3 1.95 39.94 3.71
C MET A 3 2.54 38.85 4.61
N ALA A 4 2.03 38.78 5.84
CA ALA A 4 2.44 37.77 6.80
C ALA A 4 1.97 36.42 6.29
N ILE A 5 2.91 35.70 5.67
CA ILE A 5 2.80 34.32 5.21
C ILE A 5 2.28 33.48 6.39
N ARG A 6 1.08 32.89 6.22
CA ARG A 6 0.43 32.03 7.24
C ARG A 6 1.23 30.76 7.59
N LEU A 7 2.32 30.46 6.87
CA LEU A 7 3.24 29.35 7.15
C LEU A 7 3.89 29.43 8.55
N VAL A 8 3.97 30.60 9.20
CA VAL A 8 4.65 30.75 10.50
C VAL A 8 3.76 30.34 11.70
N ALA A 9 2.45 30.17 11.54
CA ALA A 9 1.52 30.00 12.67
C ALA A 9 1.06 28.55 12.95
N ILE A 10 1.80 27.53 12.52
CA ILE A 10 1.47 26.12 12.78
C ILE A 10 2.63 25.44 13.52
N TRP A 11 2.94 25.90 14.73
CA TRP A 11 3.96 25.24 15.58
C TRP A 11 3.59 25.12 17.06
N ALA A 12 2.32 25.36 17.43
CA ALA A 12 1.88 25.06 18.79
C ALA A 12 0.38 24.75 18.81
N LEU A 13 0.01 23.47 18.94
CA LEU A 13 -1.30 23.14 19.50
C LEU A 13 -1.23 21.89 20.36
N CYS A 14 -1.42 22.12 21.66
CA CYS A 14 -1.50 21.09 22.69
C CYS A 14 -2.72 20.18 22.47
N MET A 15 -2.47 18.89 22.71
CA MET A 15 -3.41 17.78 22.69
C MET A 15 -4.58 17.95 23.65
N LEU A 16 -5.77 17.58 23.17
CA LEU A 16 -6.84 16.94 23.95
C LEU A 16 -7.58 15.97 23.02
N ALA A 17 -7.15 14.71 23.02
CA ALA A 17 -7.75 13.65 22.21
C ALA A 17 -9.07 13.18 22.84
N GLY A 18 -10.19 13.39 22.14
CA GLY A 18 -11.42 12.66 22.37
C GLY A 18 -11.35 11.31 21.65
N VAL A 19 -11.60 10.21 22.37
CA VAL A 19 -11.58 8.86 21.79
C VAL A 19 -12.82 8.68 20.92
N ALA A 20 -12.68 8.84 19.60
CA ALA A 20 -13.67 8.42 18.62
C ALA A 20 -13.24 7.07 18.06
N SER A 21 -14.13 6.07 18.14
CA SER A 21 -13.91 4.75 17.56
C SER A 21 -13.89 4.86 16.03
N ALA A 22 -12.76 4.57 15.40
CA ALA A 22 -12.64 4.50 13.95
C ALA A 22 -13.54 3.37 13.37
N ALA A 23 -13.93 3.49 12.10
CA ALA A 23 -14.38 2.33 11.33
C ALA A 23 -13.32 1.22 11.41
N THR A 24 -13.72 -0.04 11.19
CA THR A 24 -12.78 -1.17 11.17
C THR A 24 -11.57 -0.86 10.28
N ASP A 25 -10.40 -0.67 10.89
CA ASP A 25 -9.14 -0.29 10.24
C ASP A 25 -8.67 -1.32 9.19
N ARG A 26 -9.30 -2.49 9.14
CA ARG A 26 -8.92 -3.63 8.33
C ARG A 26 -10.11 -4.12 7.52
N VAL A 27 -10.01 -4.04 6.19
CA VAL A 27 -11.03 -4.54 5.27
C VAL A 27 -10.45 -5.63 4.37
N ALA A 28 -11.25 -6.64 4.06
CA ALA A 28 -10.84 -7.66 3.09
C ALA A 28 -11.94 -8.01 2.09
N LEU A 29 -11.54 -8.26 0.85
CA LEU A 29 -12.34 -8.87 -0.19
C LEU A 29 -11.76 -10.27 -0.48
N VAL A 30 -12.56 -11.30 -0.22
CA VAL A 30 -12.15 -12.70 -0.39
C VAL A 30 -12.99 -13.31 -1.50
N LEU A 31 -12.31 -13.74 -2.56
CA LEU A 31 -12.91 -14.26 -3.78
C LEU A 31 -12.54 -15.73 -3.94
N GLY A 32 -13.54 -16.60 -4.05
CA GLY A 32 -13.34 -18.04 -4.34
C GLY A 32 -14.12 -18.45 -5.57
N LEU A 33 -13.43 -18.64 -6.71
CA LEU A 33 -14.04 -18.95 -8.00
C LEU A 33 -13.69 -20.38 -8.41
N GLY A 34 -14.69 -21.26 -8.46
CA GLY A 34 -14.50 -22.69 -8.75
C GLY A 34 -15.56 -23.31 -9.66
N ALA A 35 -16.77 -22.75 -9.73
CA ALA A 35 -17.85 -23.28 -10.57
C ALA A 35 -17.83 -22.72 -12.00
N TYR A 36 -16.73 -22.93 -12.72
CA TYR A 36 -16.58 -22.45 -14.09
C TYR A 36 -17.55 -23.14 -15.05
N GLN A 37 -18.12 -22.36 -15.97
CA GLN A 37 -19.09 -22.86 -16.95
C GLN A 37 -18.43 -23.48 -18.19
N THR A 38 -17.27 -22.96 -18.58
CA THR A 38 -16.60 -23.22 -19.86
C THR A 38 -15.23 -23.88 -19.71
N ILE A 39 -14.61 -23.78 -18.53
CA ILE A 39 -13.29 -24.32 -18.21
C ILE A 39 -13.37 -25.28 -17.01
N GLU A 40 -12.28 -26.00 -16.73
CA GLU A 40 -12.26 -27.03 -15.68
C GLU A 40 -12.63 -26.44 -14.30
N PRO A 41 -13.63 -27.00 -13.61
CA PRO A 41 -13.99 -26.59 -12.26
C PRO A 41 -12.84 -26.81 -11.26
N LEU A 42 -12.77 -25.96 -10.24
CA LEU A 42 -11.83 -26.10 -9.13
C LEU A 42 -12.59 -26.38 -7.84
N ASP A 43 -12.33 -27.53 -7.22
CA ASP A 43 -13.11 -28.01 -6.08
C ASP A 43 -12.72 -27.30 -4.77
N ASN A 44 -11.43 -26.99 -4.59
CA ASN A 44 -10.89 -26.48 -3.32
C ASN A 44 -10.98 -24.96 -3.15
N THR A 45 -11.09 -24.19 -4.24
CA THR A 45 -11.03 -22.71 -4.19
C THR A 45 -12.12 -22.10 -3.31
N ARG A 46 -13.32 -22.70 -3.30
CA ARG A 46 -14.44 -22.25 -2.45
C ARG A 46 -14.21 -22.57 -0.98
N ASN A 47 -13.53 -23.67 -0.68
CA ASN A 47 -13.19 -24.03 0.69
C ASN A 47 -12.07 -23.13 1.22
N ASP A 48 -11.04 -22.90 0.42
CA ASP A 48 -9.94 -22.00 0.74
C ASP A 48 -10.45 -20.58 1.01
N ALA A 49 -11.28 -20.03 0.12
CA ALA A 49 -11.88 -18.71 0.30
C ALA A 49 -12.74 -18.63 1.58
N ARG A 50 -13.54 -19.66 1.89
CA ARG A 50 -14.32 -19.68 3.15
C ARG A 50 -13.40 -19.73 4.38
N ALA A 51 -12.35 -20.55 4.34
CA ALA A 51 -11.43 -20.72 5.45
C ALA A 51 -10.62 -19.45 5.71
N ILE A 52 -10.10 -18.81 4.66
CA ILE A 52 -9.40 -17.53 4.72
C ILE A 52 -10.33 -16.41 5.22
N ALA A 53 -11.56 -16.33 4.69
CA ALA A 53 -12.54 -15.35 5.17
C ALA A 53 -12.85 -15.55 6.67
N GLY A 54 -12.97 -16.80 7.13
CA GLY A 54 -13.15 -17.12 8.54
C GLY A 54 -11.96 -16.67 9.41
N ALA A 55 -10.73 -16.97 8.97
CA ALA A 55 -9.52 -16.60 9.68
C ALA A 55 -9.35 -15.06 9.77
N LEU A 56 -9.57 -14.35 8.67
CA LEU A 56 -9.51 -12.88 8.62
C LEU A 56 -10.57 -12.23 9.52
N LYS A 57 -11.81 -12.74 9.52
CA LYS A 57 -12.85 -12.29 10.48
C LYS A 57 -12.42 -12.52 11.92
N GLY A 58 -11.81 -13.67 12.21
CA GLY A 58 -11.33 -14.04 13.53
C GLY A 58 -10.24 -13.10 14.08
N ILE A 59 -9.50 -12.41 13.21
CA ILE A 59 -8.45 -11.44 13.58
C ILE A 59 -8.88 -9.99 13.35
N GLY A 60 -10.18 -9.73 13.21
CA GLY A 60 -10.77 -8.39 13.26
C GLY A 60 -10.92 -7.67 11.91
N PHE A 61 -10.82 -8.38 10.78
CA PHE A 61 -11.16 -7.78 9.48
C PHE A 61 -12.67 -7.69 9.27
N ASP A 62 -13.09 -6.60 8.63
CA ASP A 62 -14.38 -6.51 7.96
C ASP A 62 -14.27 -7.19 6.58
N VAL A 63 -14.79 -8.42 6.50
CA VAL A 63 -14.59 -9.30 5.34
C VAL A 63 -15.84 -9.38 4.46
N THR A 64 -15.66 -9.06 3.18
CA THR A 64 -16.61 -9.33 2.10
C THR A 64 -16.19 -10.63 1.41
N LEU A 65 -16.96 -11.70 1.58
CA LEU A 65 -16.72 -12.99 0.92
C LEU A 65 -17.65 -13.12 -0.29
N SER A 66 -17.10 -13.42 -1.46
CA SER A 66 -17.86 -13.76 -2.66
C SER A 66 -17.38 -15.07 -3.26
N LEU A 67 -18.32 -15.93 -3.62
CA LEU A 67 -18.05 -17.24 -4.21
C LEU A 67 -18.70 -17.31 -5.59
N ASP A 68 -17.96 -17.83 -6.56
CA ASP A 68 -18.43 -18.03 -7.94
C ASP A 68 -19.08 -16.76 -8.55
N ALA A 69 -18.47 -15.60 -8.30
CA ALA A 69 -18.95 -14.33 -8.80
C ALA A 69 -18.79 -14.20 -10.32
N THR A 70 -19.82 -13.68 -10.98
CA THR A 70 -19.77 -13.35 -12.40
C THR A 70 -18.89 -12.13 -12.66
N SER A 71 -18.51 -11.92 -13.92
CA SER A 71 -17.72 -10.78 -14.37
C SER A 71 -18.34 -9.44 -13.97
N SER A 72 -19.68 -9.32 -14.05
CA SER A 72 -20.39 -8.11 -13.63
C SER A 72 -20.37 -7.93 -12.11
N GLN A 73 -20.52 -9.02 -11.35
CA GLN A 73 -20.50 -8.97 -9.89
C GLN A 73 -19.10 -8.64 -9.37
N LEU A 74 -18.04 -9.19 -9.98
CA LEU A 74 -16.66 -8.89 -9.63
C LEU A 74 -16.33 -7.40 -9.81
N ARG A 75 -16.75 -6.79 -10.93
CA ARG A 75 -16.57 -5.34 -11.15
C ARG A 75 -17.26 -4.52 -10.05
N GLN A 76 -18.52 -4.81 -9.75
CA GLN A 76 -19.24 -4.11 -8.67
C GLN A 76 -18.55 -4.30 -7.31
N LEU A 77 -18.15 -5.53 -6.97
CA LEU A 77 -17.47 -5.83 -5.71
C LEU A 77 -16.14 -5.09 -5.58
N MET A 78 -15.39 -4.97 -6.68
CA MET A 78 -14.15 -4.20 -6.71
C MET A 78 -14.42 -2.70 -6.54
N ASP A 79 -15.40 -2.14 -7.25
CA ASP A 79 -15.75 -0.72 -7.11
C ASP A 79 -16.18 -0.38 -5.66
N ASP A 80 -17.04 -1.22 -5.07
CA ASP A 80 -17.48 -1.07 -3.68
C ASP A 80 -16.31 -1.22 -2.69
N PHE A 81 -15.41 -2.18 -2.95
CA PHE A 81 -14.25 -2.40 -2.10
C PHE A 81 -13.22 -1.27 -2.22
N ALA A 82 -13.02 -0.71 -3.42
CA ALA A 82 -12.12 0.42 -3.65
C ALA A 82 -12.56 1.65 -2.86
N PHE A 83 -13.85 1.96 -2.86
CA PHE A 83 -14.38 3.07 -2.07
C PHE A 83 -14.21 2.85 -0.55
N ARG A 84 -14.44 1.61 -0.08
CA ARG A 84 -14.25 1.27 1.33
C ARG A 84 -12.78 1.26 1.76
N SER A 85 -11.87 0.88 0.86
CA SER A 85 -10.44 0.76 1.14
C SER A 85 -9.81 2.11 1.43
N GLU A 86 -10.32 3.22 0.87
CA GLU A 86 -9.70 4.55 1.04
C GLU A 86 -9.56 4.99 2.51
N THR A 87 -10.48 4.56 3.38
CA THR A 87 -10.44 4.88 4.82
C THR A 87 -9.84 3.78 5.68
N ALA A 88 -9.53 2.62 5.09
CA ALA A 88 -8.93 1.52 5.82
C ALA A 88 -7.42 1.74 5.95
N ASP A 89 -6.88 1.42 7.13
CA ASP A 89 -5.43 1.30 7.30
C ASP A 89 -4.89 0.13 6.47
N LEU A 90 -5.67 -0.95 6.39
CA LEU A 90 -5.31 -2.17 5.70
C LEU A 90 -6.41 -2.65 4.78
N ALA A 91 -6.07 -2.81 3.50
CA ALA A 91 -6.91 -3.47 2.51
C ALA A 91 -6.26 -4.75 2.01
N LEU A 92 -6.99 -5.86 2.07
CA LEU A 92 -6.53 -7.16 1.60
C LEU A 92 -7.50 -7.73 0.57
N ILE A 93 -7.00 -8.12 -0.60
CA ILE A 93 -7.72 -8.98 -1.54
C ILE A 93 -7.10 -10.36 -1.49
N TYR A 94 -7.90 -11.39 -1.25
CA TYR A 94 -7.52 -12.78 -1.46
C TYR A 94 -8.33 -13.33 -2.62
N PHE A 95 -7.66 -13.97 -3.57
CA PHE A 95 -8.29 -14.65 -4.69
C PHE A 95 -7.84 -16.10 -4.73
N ALA A 96 -8.81 -17.02 -4.83
CA ALA A 96 -8.59 -18.41 -5.20
C ALA A 96 -9.40 -18.75 -6.45
N GLY A 97 -8.75 -19.26 -7.51
CA GLY A 97 -9.38 -19.52 -8.80
C GLY A 97 -8.38 -19.69 -9.94
N HIS A 98 -8.85 -19.71 -11.18
CA HIS A 98 -7.97 -19.76 -12.35
C HIS A 98 -7.30 -18.41 -12.60
N GLY A 99 -5.98 -18.45 -12.77
CA GLY A 99 -5.16 -17.29 -13.12
C GLY A 99 -4.26 -17.63 -14.30
N VAL A 100 -4.15 -16.70 -15.26
CA VAL A 100 -3.38 -16.90 -16.50
C VAL A 100 -2.58 -15.64 -16.84
N GLU A 101 -1.36 -15.82 -17.34
CA GLU A 101 -0.58 -14.75 -17.95
C GLU A 101 -0.87 -14.64 -19.45
N VAL A 102 -1.15 -13.42 -19.90
CA VAL A 102 -1.22 -13.07 -21.32
C VAL A 102 -0.36 -11.83 -21.56
N GLN A 103 0.68 -11.97 -22.40
CA GLN A 103 1.59 -10.88 -22.77
C GLN A 103 2.26 -10.19 -21.57
N GLY A 104 2.63 -10.95 -20.53
CA GLY A 104 3.27 -10.41 -19.32
C GLY A 104 2.32 -9.75 -18.33
N GLU A 105 1.00 -9.81 -18.57
CA GLU A 105 -0.02 -9.36 -17.63
C GLU A 105 -0.81 -10.55 -17.05
N ASN A 106 -1.06 -10.48 -15.75
CA ASN A 106 -1.79 -11.49 -15.00
C ASN A 106 -3.29 -11.22 -15.03
N PHE A 107 -4.07 -12.23 -15.40
CA PHE A 107 -5.52 -12.19 -15.45
C PHE A 107 -6.12 -13.26 -14.55
N LEU A 108 -7.24 -12.91 -13.91
CA LEU A 108 -8.02 -13.74 -13.03
C LEU A 108 -9.36 -13.99 -13.70
N ILE A 109 -9.73 -15.26 -13.86
CA ILE A 109 -10.84 -15.66 -14.72
C ILE A 109 -12.14 -15.72 -13.91
N PRO A 110 -13.19 -14.98 -14.29
CA PRO A 110 -14.54 -15.10 -13.72
C PRO A 110 -15.21 -16.43 -14.08
N VAL A 111 -16.18 -16.89 -13.29
CA VAL A 111 -16.83 -18.20 -13.53
C VAL A 111 -17.70 -18.25 -14.80
N ASP A 112 -18.14 -17.09 -15.28
CA ASP A 112 -18.98 -16.90 -16.47
C ASP A 112 -18.18 -16.52 -17.73
N ALA A 113 -16.84 -16.44 -17.62
CA ALA A 113 -16.01 -16.09 -18.76
C ALA A 113 -15.98 -17.24 -19.78
N ASP A 114 -16.17 -16.91 -21.06
CA ASP A 114 -16.07 -17.86 -22.16
C ASP A 114 -14.70 -17.71 -22.84
N ILE A 115 -13.73 -18.50 -22.37
CA ILE A 115 -12.31 -18.36 -22.70
C ILE A 115 -11.93 -19.35 -23.81
N ASN A 116 -11.88 -18.86 -25.05
CA ASN A 116 -11.48 -19.64 -26.22
C ASN A 116 -10.19 -19.11 -26.88
N SER A 117 -9.73 -17.92 -26.48
CA SER A 117 -8.53 -17.27 -27.01
C SER A 117 -7.89 -16.32 -25.99
N ASN A 118 -6.64 -15.91 -26.24
CA ASN A 118 -5.97 -14.88 -25.44
C ASN A 118 -6.73 -13.53 -25.46
N LEU A 119 -7.42 -13.22 -26.55
CA LEU A 119 -8.24 -12.01 -26.66
C LEU A 119 -9.47 -12.09 -25.75
N ASP A 120 -10.05 -13.27 -25.58
CA ASP A 120 -11.16 -13.49 -24.65
C ASP A 120 -10.72 -13.31 -23.20
N VAL A 121 -9.53 -13.81 -22.84
CA VAL A 121 -8.92 -13.56 -21.53
C VAL A 121 -8.82 -12.06 -21.27
N GLN A 122 -8.26 -11.29 -22.21
CA GLN A 122 -8.09 -9.84 -22.03
C GLN A 122 -9.42 -9.07 -21.92
N ARG A 123 -10.49 -9.57 -22.55
CA ARG A 123 -11.79 -8.88 -22.59
C ARG A 123 -12.73 -9.27 -21.45
N GLN A 124 -12.62 -10.50 -20.97
CA GLN A 124 -13.59 -11.11 -20.06
C GLN A 124 -13.03 -11.33 -18.66
N SER A 125 -11.72 -11.21 -18.46
CA SER A 125 -11.07 -11.40 -17.15
C SER A 125 -10.76 -10.09 -16.44
N ILE A 126 -10.42 -10.21 -15.15
CA ILE A 126 -9.92 -9.09 -14.33
C ILE A 126 -8.40 -9.15 -14.31
N SER A 127 -7.70 -8.03 -14.53
CA SER A 127 -6.24 -8.02 -14.46
C SER A 127 -5.71 -7.73 -13.06
N LEU A 128 -4.50 -8.20 -12.75
CA LEU A 128 -3.82 -7.89 -11.49
C LEU A 128 -3.67 -6.38 -11.30
N LYS A 129 -3.45 -5.61 -12.38
CA LYS A 129 -3.40 -4.15 -12.31
C LYS A 129 -4.71 -3.57 -11.77
N GLN A 130 -5.85 -4.09 -12.19
CA GLN A 130 -7.15 -3.66 -11.67
C GLN A 130 -7.31 -4.00 -10.19
N LEU A 131 -6.87 -5.19 -9.75
CA LEU A 131 -6.85 -5.53 -8.31
C LEU A 131 -5.96 -4.60 -7.49
N LEU A 132 -4.77 -4.27 -8.01
CA LEU A 132 -3.85 -3.33 -7.36
C LEU A 132 -4.47 -1.94 -7.23
N THR A 133 -5.12 -1.46 -8.30
CA THR A 133 -5.86 -0.18 -8.30
C THR A 133 -6.98 -0.18 -7.25
N THR A 134 -7.63 -1.33 -7.04
CA THR A 134 -8.73 -1.48 -6.07
C THR A 134 -8.26 -1.26 -4.63
N VAL A 135 -7.05 -1.70 -4.28
CA VAL A 135 -6.48 -1.53 -2.92
C VAL A 135 -5.62 -0.27 -2.79
N GLU A 136 -5.25 0.37 -3.91
CA GLU A 136 -4.29 1.47 -3.99
C GLU A 136 -4.57 2.60 -2.99
N ARG A 137 -5.84 2.85 -2.70
CA ARG A 137 -6.22 4.02 -1.91
C ARG A 137 -6.17 3.82 -0.39
N ALA A 138 -5.94 2.59 0.10
CA ALA A 138 -5.75 2.31 1.52
C ALA A 138 -4.56 3.07 2.13
N ARG A 139 -4.64 3.37 3.43
CA ARG A 139 -3.79 4.35 4.11
C ARG A 139 -2.39 3.82 4.44
N LYS A 140 -2.29 2.61 4.97
CA LYS A 140 -1.02 2.06 5.47
C LYS A 140 -0.53 0.89 4.65
N MET A 141 -1.39 -0.09 4.38
CA MET A 141 -0.99 -1.37 3.80
C MET A 141 -2.00 -1.90 2.80
N ARG A 142 -1.48 -2.45 1.70
CA ARG A 142 -2.25 -2.97 0.58
C ARG A 142 -1.73 -4.36 0.26
N ILE A 143 -2.59 -5.35 0.28
CA ILE A 143 -2.20 -6.74 0.09
C ILE A 143 -3.09 -7.38 -0.97
N VAL A 144 -2.48 -7.98 -1.98
CA VAL A 144 -3.17 -8.86 -2.93
C VAL A 144 -2.54 -10.25 -2.85
N ILE A 145 -3.33 -11.24 -2.49
CA ILE A 145 -2.90 -12.64 -2.37
C ILE A 145 -3.59 -13.44 -3.48
N LEU A 146 -2.78 -14.03 -4.36
CA LEU A 146 -3.23 -14.84 -5.48
C LEU A 146 -2.92 -16.32 -5.20
N ASP A 147 -3.96 -17.04 -4.81
CA ASP A 147 -3.99 -18.50 -4.65
C ASP A 147 -4.60 -19.15 -5.89
N SER A 148 -4.01 -18.84 -7.04
CA SER A 148 -4.49 -19.31 -8.32
C SER A 148 -3.64 -20.43 -8.89
N CYS A 149 -4.30 -21.46 -9.42
CA CYS A 149 -3.67 -22.46 -10.26
C CYS A 149 -3.19 -21.77 -11.53
N ARG A 150 -1.89 -21.88 -11.84
CA ARG A 150 -1.26 -21.35 -13.06
C ARG A 150 -1.52 -22.26 -14.27
N ASN A 151 -2.79 -22.65 -14.46
CA ASN A 151 -3.19 -23.48 -15.59
C ASN A 151 -3.71 -22.55 -16.69
N ASN A 152 -3.07 -22.58 -17.86
CA ASN A 152 -3.63 -21.94 -19.04
C ASN A 152 -4.82 -22.80 -19.51
N PRO A 153 -6.07 -22.33 -19.39
CA PRO A 153 -7.24 -23.12 -19.80
C PRO A 153 -7.28 -23.40 -21.31
N LEU A 154 -6.49 -22.67 -22.10
CA LEU A 154 -6.34 -22.87 -23.54
C LEU A 154 -5.34 -24.00 -23.89
N GLY A 155 -4.66 -24.57 -22.88
CA GLY A 155 -3.54 -25.50 -23.07
C GLY A 155 -2.31 -24.85 -23.72
N ASP A 156 -1.19 -25.57 -23.80
CA ASP A 156 0.05 -25.13 -24.47
C ASP A 156 -0.08 -24.99 -26.00
N VAL A 157 -1.29 -25.01 -26.56
CA VAL A 157 -1.52 -25.11 -28.00
C VAL A 157 -1.49 -23.73 -28.64
N ILE A 158 -0.31 -23.14 -28.74
CA ILE A 158 0.00 -22.25 -29.84
C ILE A 158 0.84 -23.03 -30.85
N ASP A 159 0.15 -23.84 -31.67
CA ASP A 159 0.73 -24.42 -32.88
C ASP A 159 0.82 -23.31 -33.94
N LEU A 160 1.82 -22.43 -33.81
CA LEU A 160 2.14 -21.34 -34.76
C LEU A 160 2.34 -21.86 -36.19
N ALA A 161 2.44 -23.17 -36.40
CA ALA A 161 2.54 -23.80 -37.71
C ALA A 161 1.19 -23.96 -38.46
N LYS A 162 0.04 -23.72 -37.80
CA LYS A 162 -1.29 -23.88 -38.42
C LYS A 162 -1.96 -22.58 -38.88
N ILE A 163 -1.30 -21.44 -38.69
CA ILE A 163 -1.77 -20.14 -39.16
C ILE A 163 -0.82 -19.67 -40.28
N SER A 164 -1.22 -20.00 -41.51
CA SER A 164 -0.73 -19.44 -42.80
C SER A 164 0.57 -20.03 -43.39
N PRO A 165 0.51 -20.68 -44.59
CA PRO A 165 1.69 -21.10 -45.34
C PRO A 165 2.16 -19.98 -46.28
N GLU A 166 2.61 -18.82 -45.78
CA GLU A 166 3.23 -17.79 -46.64
C GLU A 166 3.94 -16.69 -45.82
N ALA A 167 5.04 -17.04 -45.13
CA ALA A 167 6.11 -16.09 -44.82
C ALA A 167 7.33 -16.84 -44.25
N THR A 168 8.39 -16.91 -45.05
CA THR A 168 9.66 -17.53 -44.71
C THR A 168 10.57 -16.57 -43.92
N LEU A 169 11.11 -17.09 -42.81
CA LEU A 169 12.41 -16.81 -42.17
C LEU A 169 12.59 -15.49 -41.39
N THR A 170 12.72 -15.59 -40.06
CA THR A 170 14.03 -15.71 -39.38
C THR A 170 13.88 -15.86 -37.85
N THR A 171 14.79 -16.65 -37.28
CA THR A 171 15.07 -16.87 -35.84
C THR A 171 14.07 -17.68 -35.01
N ASN A 172 14.50 -18.92 -34.74
CA ASN A 172 14.09 -19.77 -33.64
C ASN A 172 14.17 -19.01 -32.30
N GLN A 173 13.06 -18.47 -31.84
CA GLN A 173 12.73 -18.50 -30.42
C GLN A 173 11.57 -19.47 -30.26
N THR A 174 11.88 -20.67 -29.80
CA THR A 174 10.90 -21.48 -29.08
C THR A 174 10.52 -20.69 -27.83
N THR A 175 9.52 -19.82 -27.95
CA THR A 175 8.79 -19.34 -26.77
C THR A 175 8.13 -20.56 -26.17
N ARG A 176 8.80 -21.19 -25.19
CA ARG A 176 8.11 -21.99 -24.18
C ARG A 176 7.07 -21.05 -23.61
N GLY A 177 5.80 -21.21 -24.00
CA GLY A 177 4.68 -20.60 -23.31
C GLY A 177 4.67 -21.20 -21.92
N GLY A 178 5.29 -20.52 -20.96
CA GLY A 178 5.24 -20.94 -19.57
C GLY A 178 3.83 -20.67 -19.07
N GLY A 179 3.01 -21.71 -18.88
CA GLY A 179 1.77 -21.62 -18.13
C GLY A 179 2.09 -21.10 -16.71
N GLY A 180 1.75 -19.85 -16.44
CA GLY A 180 2.29 -19.08 -15.31
C GLY A 180 1.54 -17.77 -15.08
N LEU A 181 1.82 -17.13 -13.95
CA LEU A 181 1.57 -15.71 -13.68
C LEU A 181 2.91 -14.98 -13.68
N ALA A 182 2.98 -13.87 -14.41
CA ALA A 182 4.11 -12.96 -14.48
C ALA A 182 4.47 -12.36 -13.12
N ALA A 183 5.75 -12.01 -12.95
CA ALA A 183 6.22 -11.26 -11.78
C ALA A 183 5.48 -9.91 -11.64
N ALA A 184 4.97 -9.62 -10.45
CA ALA A 184 4.31 -8.35 -10.16
C ALA A 184 5.32 -7.21 -9.91
N LYS A 185 4.96 -5.99 -10.30
CA LYS A 185 5.69 -4.75 -10.01
C LYS A 185 4.77 -3.74 -9.32
N PRO A 186 4.36 -3.97 -8.07
CA PRO A 186 3.42 -3.10 -7.39
C PRO A 186 4.12 -1.83 -6.87
N ASP A 187 3.33 -0.78 -6.65
CA ASP A 187 3.81 0.47 -6.05
C ASP A 187 4.18 0.30 -4.57
N ARG A 188 4.82 1.33 -3.99
CA ARG A 188 5.27 1.31 -2.60
C ARG A 188 4.12 1.16 -1.60
N GLY A 189 4.34 0.36 -0.55
CA GLY A 189 3.31 0.03 0.45
C GLY A 189 2.32 -1.04 0.00
N THR A 190 2.58 -1.67 -1.15
CA THR A 190 1.75 -2.74 -1.71
C THR A 190 2.52 -4.04 -1.78
N LEU A 191 1.90 -5.10 -1.29
CA LEU A 191 2.42 -6.46 -1.31
C LEU A 191 1.56 -7.34 -2.21
N VAL A 192 2.21 -8.06 -3.12
CA VAL A 192 1.55 -9.11 -3.90
C VAL A 192 2.16 -10.45 -3.52
N ALA A 193 1.35 -11.38 -3.03
CA ALA A 193 1.77 -12.72 -2.68
C ALA A 193 1.16 -13.74 -3.64
N PHE A 194 1.98 -14.61 -4.20
CA PHE A 194 1.55 -15.71 -5.07
C PHE A 194 1.76 -17.04 -4.35
N ALA A 195 0.80 -17.95 -4.50
CA ALA A 195 0.88 -19.31 -3.97
C ALA A 195 2.03 -20.14 -4.58
N ALA A 196 2.51 -19.78 -5.78
CA ALA A 196 3.63 -20.43 -6.46
C ALA A 196 4.47 -19.40 -7.24
N LYS A 197 5.78 -19.62 -7.34
CA LYS A 197 6.73 -18.82 -8.12
C LYS A 197 6.55 -19.00 -9.63
N ASP A 198 7.25 -18.16 -10.39
CA ASP A 198 7.24 -18.23 -11.85
C ASP A 198 7.55 -19.63 -12.40
N GLY A 199 6.71 -20.13 -13.31
CA GLY A 199 6.86 -21.46 -13.93
C GLY A 199 6.51 -22.70 -13.08
N GLN A 200 5.89 -22.56 -11.89
CA GLN A 200 5.37 -23.69 -11.09
C GLN A 200 3.84 -23.65 -10.93
N VAL A 201 3.18 -24.79 -10.77
CA VAL A 201 1.72 -24.87 -10.54
C VAL A 201 1.44 -24.97 -9.04
N ALA A 202 0.48 -24.17 -8.54
CA ALA A 202 0.00 -24.30 -7.17
C ALA A 202 -0.76 -25.61 -7.00
N LEU A 203 -0.48 -26.35 -5.92
CA LEU A 203 -1.11 -27.64 -5.66
C LEU A 203 -2.39 -27.45 -4.87
N ASP A 204 -3.49 -28.04 -5.33
CA ASP A 204 -4.76 -28.05 -4.59
C ASP A 204 -4.70 -28.93 -3.33
N GLY A 205 -3.74 -29.87 -3.27
CA GLY A 205 -3.61 -30.83 -2.18
C GLY A 205 -4.67 -31.94 -2.20
N THR A 206 -4.63 -32.83 -1.22
CA THR A 206 -5.57 -33.97 -1.08
C THR A 206 -6.57 -33.79 0.06
N GLY A 207 -6.49 -32.66 0.79
CA GLY A 207 -7.37 -32.31 1.89
C GLY A 207 -8.43 -31.28 1.50
N GLY A 208 -9.17 -30.76 2.48
CA GLY A 208 -10.25 -29.79 2.23
C GLY A 208 -9.80 -28.39 1.83
N ASN A 209 -8.53 -28.04 2.03
CA ASN A 209 -7.91 -26.75 1.69
C ASN A 209 -6.51 -26.95 1.08
N SER A 210 -6.08 -26.03 0.21
CA SER A 210 -4.75 -26.04 -0.41
C SER A 210 -3.62 -25.92 0.63
N PRO A 211 -2.41 -26.45 0.37
CA PRO A 211 -1.25 -26.26 1.24
C PRO A 211 -0.93 -24.78 1.48
N TYR A 212 -1.09 -23.93 0.46
CA TYR A 212 -0.88 -22.50 0.61
C TYR A 212 -1.92 -21.86 1.53
N ALA A 213 -3.21 -22.12 1.33
CA ALA A 213 -4.27 -21.60 2.19
C ALA A 213 -4.09 -22.05 3.65
N ARG A 214 -3.76 -23.33 3.87
CA ARG A 214 -3.49 -23.86 5.23
C ARG A 214 -2.30 -23.17 5.90
N ALA A 215 -1.18 -23.03 5.19
CA ALA A 215 -0.01 -22.36 5.72
C ALA A 215 -0.28 -20.88 6.01
N LEU A 216 -1.00 -20.21 5.10
CA LEU A 216 -1.37 -18.81 5.26
C LEU A 216 -2.29 -18.61 6.48
N ILE A 217 -3.27 -19.49 6.69
CA ILE A 217 -4.13 -19.48 7.89
C ILE A 217 -3.30 -19.72 9.16
N ASP A 218 -2.39 -20.70 9.19
CA ASP A 218 -1.53 -20.96 10.36
C ASP A 218 -0.76 -19.71 10.77
N LYS A 219 -0.17 -19.00 9.80
CA LYS A 219 0.70 -17.84 10.10
C LYS A 219 -0.08 -16.55 10.33
N MET A 220 -1.15 -16.28 9.59
CA MET A 220 -1.85 -14.98 9.66
C MET A 220 -2.50 -14.74 11.02
N VAL A 221 -2.89 -15.81 11.72
CA VAL A 221 -3.56 -15.70 13.03
C VAL A 221 -2.58 -15.53 14.19
N LYS A 222 -1.26 -15.62 13.95
CA LYS A 222 -0.24 -15.52 14.99
C LYS A 222 -0.09 -14.07 15.46
N PRO A 223 -0.43 -13.76 16.71
CA PRO A 223 -0.33 -12.40 17.22
C PRO A 223 1.13 -11.90 17.19
N GLY A 224 1.34 -10.68 16.67
CA GLY A 224 2.64 -10.02 16.68
C GLY A 224 3.70 -10.65 15.78
N LEU A 225 3.30 -11.48 14.81
CA LEU A 225 4.19 -11.98 13.76
C LEU A 225 4.30 -10.93 12.65
N GLU A 226 5.49 -10.35 12.46
CA GLU A 226 5.71 -9.33 11.43
C GLU A 226 5.46 -9.91 10.03
N ILE A 227 4.78 -9.15 9.18
CA ILE A 227 4.23 -9.63 7.91
C ILE A 227 5.27 -10.23 6.94
N SER A 228 6.48 -9.68 6.87
CA SER A 228 7.54 -10.24 6.01
C SER A 228 8.07 -11.56 6.57
N LEU A 229 8.18 -11.69 7.90
CA LEU A 229 8.48 -12.98 8.54
C LEU A 229 7.33 -13.96 8.35
N MET A 230 6.08 -13.50 8.44
CA MET A 230 4.90 -14.32 8.19
C MET A 230 4.95 -14.97 6.81
N PHE A 231 5.10 -14.19 5.73
CA PHE A 231 5.15 -14.75 4.38
C PHE A 231 6.37 -15.65 4.13
N ARG A 232 7.51 -15.37 4.76
CA ARG A 232 8.67 -16.28 4.72
C ARG A 232 8.35 -17.62 5.39
N GLN A 233 7.74 -17.59 6.57
CA GLN A 233 7.30 -18.80 7.27
C GLN A 233 6.19 -19.55 6.52
N VAL A 234 5.32 -18.85 5.78
CA VAL A 234 4.35 -19.48 4.86
C VAL A 234 5.08 -20.22 3.75
N ARG A 235 6.04 -19.57 3.09
CA ARG A 235 6.84 -20.20 2.03
C ARG A 235 7.55 -21.45 2.53
N ASP A 236 8.23 -21.36 3.67
CA ASP A 236 9.01 -22.49 4.20
C ASP A 236 8.10 -23.67 4.58
N MET A 237 6.91 -23.40 5.13
CA MET A 237 5.89 -24.41 5.42
C MET A 237 5.35 -25.08 4.14
N VAL A 238 5.05 -24.30 3.10
CA VAL A 238 4.56 -24.85 1.82
C VAL A 238 5.63 -25.68 1.12
N LEU A 239 6.89 -25.23 1.10
CA LEU A 239 8.01 -26.01 0.58
C LEU A 239 8.14 -27.35 1.30
N GLN A 240 8.02 -27.36 2.63
CA GLN A 240 8.08 -28.58 3.43
C GLN A 240 6.91 -29.53 3.13
N GLU A 241 5.67 -29.03 3.13
CA GLU A 241 4.48 -29.84 2.92
C GLU A 241 4.39 -30.41 1.49
N THR A 242 4.90 -29.66 0.53
CA THR A 242 4.85 -30.04 -0.90
C THR A 242 6.11 -30.75 -1.37
N ASN A 243 7.07 -31.05 -0.49
CA ASN A 243 8.37 -31.62 -0.84
C ASN A 243 9.10 -30.80 -1.93
N ASN A 244 9.07 -29.47 -1.79
CA ASN A 244 9.64 -28.47 -2.71
C ASN A 244 8.99 -28.39 -4.10
N LEU A 245 7.79 -28.96 -4.28
CA LEU A 245 7.05 -28.86 -5.55
C LEU A 245 6.41 -27.49 -5.75
N GLN A 246 6.09 -26.78 -4.67
CA GLN A 246 5.48 -25.46 -4.70
C GLN A 246 6.27 -24.49 -3.82
N GLU A 247 6.70 -23.38 -4.41
CA GLU A 247 7.39 -22.30 -3.68
C GLU A 247 6.58 -20.99 -3.77
N PRO A 248 5.93 -20.54 -2.70
CA PRO A 248 5.29 -19.23 -2.67
C PRO A 248 6.28 -18.07 -2.85
N HIS A 249 5.82 -16.98 -3.47
CA HIS A 249 6.65 -15.81 -3.70
C HIS A 249 5.91 -14.51 -3.40
N THR A 250 6.64 -13.50 -2.90
CA THR A 250 6.09 -12.17 -2.60
C THR A 250 6.81 -11.09 -3.39
N TYR A 251 6.07 -10.10 -3.88
CA TYR A 251 6.58 -8.95 -4.62
C TYR A 251 6.10 -7.66 -3.97
N GLY A 252 6.86 -6.59 -4.18
CA GLY A 252 6.55 -5.25 -3.71
C GLY A 252 7.40 -4.79 -2.55
N SER A 253 7.26 -3.50 -2.23
CA SER A 253 7.97 -2.89 -1.11
C SER A 253 6.99 -2.59 0.01
N LEU A 254 7.31 -3.09 1.19
CA LEU A 254 6.57 -2.82 2.41
C LEU A 254 7.09 -1.52 3.04
N THR A 255 6.24 -0.78 3.75
CA THR A 255 6.64 0.45 4.47
C THR A 255 7.65 0.11 5.57
N GLY A 256 8.58 1.00 5.93
CA GLY A 256 9.51 0.72 7.02
C GLY A 256 8.92 0.85 8.42
N ILE A 257 7.61 0.63 8.60
CA ILE A 257 6.98 0.38 9.90
C ILE A 257 6.59 -1.10 9.90
N PRO A 258 6.87 -1.86 10.98
CA PRO A 258 6.51 -3.27 11.00
C PRO A 258 4.99 -3.39 11.02
N PHE A 259 4.47 -4.40 10.35
CA PHE A 259 3.04 -4.59 10.21
C PHE A 259 2.63 -6.01 10.59
N TYR A 260 1.46 -6.15 11.19
CA TYR A 260 0.96 -7.38 11.80
C TYR A 260 -0.50 -7.64 11.40
N LEU A 261 -0.81 -8.85 10.93
CA LEU A 261 -2.19 -9.24 10.59
C LEU A 261 -3.04 -9.58 11.83
N ALA A 262 -2.42 -10.08 12.90
CA ALA A 262 -3.08 -10.43 14.16
C ALA A 262 -2.29 -9.89 15.38
N GLY A 263 -2.97 -9.69 16.50
CA GLY A 263 -2.39 -9.10 17.71
C GLY A 263 -2.40 -7.59 17.71
N ALA A 264 -1.96 -6.98 18.83
CA ALA A 264 -2.18 -5.59 19.19
C ALA A 264 -1.98 -4.60 18.04
N ALA A 265 -3.12 -4.21 17.45
CA ALA A 265 -3.35 -2.86 16.97
C ALA A 265 -4.32 -2.23 17.95
N ASP A 266 -3.80 -1.74 19.08
CA ASP A 266 -4.46 -0.60 19.71
C ASP A 266 -4.07 0.60 18.87
N GLY A 267 -5.00 0.97 17.99
CA GLY A 267 -4.90 2.04 17.00
C GLY A 267 -4.83 3.43 17.63
N GLN A 268 -3.72 3.74 18.29
CA GLN A 268 -3.29 5.11 18.54
C GLN A 268 -1.79 5.20 18.30
N VAL A 269 -1.42 5.34 17.04
CA VAL A 269 -0.04 5.62 16.71
C VAL A 269 -0.03 6.75 15.67
N ASP A 270 0.17 7.94 16.21
CA ASP A 270 0.05 9.29 15.63
C ASP A 270 1.20 9.60 14.66
N ILE A 271 0.87 10.10 13.45
CA ILE A 271 1.69 10.21 12.22
C ILE A 271 2.81 11.27 12.35
N SER A 272 3.70 11.09 13.32
CA SER A 272 4.92 11.88 13.50
C SER A 272 6.15 10.96 13.54
N GLY A 273 7.28 11.42 13.02
CA GLY A 273 8.47 10.63 12.63
C GLY A 273 9.21 9.80 13.70
N ASN A 274 8.63 9.57 14.88
CA ASN A 274 9.16 8.68 15.94
C ASN A 274 8.45 7.31 16.04
N ILE A 275 7.39 7.06 15.24
CA ILE A 275 6.61 5.81 15.30
C ILE A 275 7.42 4.57 14.92
N GLY A 276 8.17 4.64 13.82
CA GLY A 276 8.88 3.47 13.29
C GLY A 276 9.80 2.87 14.35
N GLN A 277 10.56 3.72 15.04
CA GLN A 277 11.45 3.32 16.14
C GLN A 277 10.71 2.60 17.28
N ALA A 278 9.54 3.11 17.70
CA ALA A 278 8.73 2.49 18.75
C ALA A 278 8.07 1.17 18.30
N ALA A 279 7.59 1.13 17.05
CA ALA A 279 6.94 -0.05 16.49
C ALA A 279 7.92 -1.21 16.26
N TRP A 280 9.14 -0.91 15.80
CA TRP A 280 10.21 -1.90 15.64
C TRP A 280 10.80 -2.35 16.98
N ALA A 281 10.86 -1.45 17.97
CA ALA A 281 11.21 -1.77 19.36
C ALA A 281 10.33 -2.91 19.94
N ALA A 282 9.03 -2.95 19.61
CA ALA A 282 8.15 -4.01 20.08
C ALA A 282 8.42 -5.41 19.48
N ILE A 283 9.38 -5.56 18.55
CA ILE A 283 9.73 -6.84 17.94
C ILE A 283 10.29 -7.82 18.98
N ARG A 284 9.76 -9.04 18.95
CA ARG A 284 10.17 -10.15 19.82
C ARG A 284 11.61 -10.59 19.54
N PRO A 285 12.39 -11.00 20.56
CA PRO A 285 13.80 -11.37 20.39
C PRO A 285 14.07 -12.46 19.33
N ASP A 286 13.21 -13.47 19.22
CA ASP A 286 13.37 -14.53 18.22
C ASP A 286 13.08 -14.04 16.78
N GLN A 287 12.23 -13.03 16.63
CA GLN A 287 12.01 -12.38 15.33
C GLN A 287 13.17 -11.46 14.97
N GLU A 288 13.77 -10.79 15.96
CA GLU A 288 14.99 -10.00 15.76
C GLU A 288 16.15 -10.90 15.29
N GLU A 289 16.35 -12.07 15.89
CA GLU A 289 17.38 -13.04 15.44
C GLU A 289 17.16 -13.48 13.99
N GLN A 290 15.90 -13.75 13.61
CA GLN A 290 15.55 -14.04 12.21
C GLN A 290 15.89 -12.84 11.30
N MET A 291 15.54 -11.62 11.70
CA MET A 291 15.87 -10.40 10.96
C MET A 291 17.37 -10.21 10.80
N ILE A 292 18.18 -10.51 11.81
CA ILE A 292 19.65 -10.46 11.72
C ILE A 292 20.16 -11.45 10.67
N ALA A 293 19.68 -12.70 10.70
CA ALA A 293 20.05 -13.70 9.71
C ALA A 293 19.68 -13.24 8.28
N LEU A 294 18.51 -12.61 8.12
CA LEU A 294 18.01 -12.12 6.83
C LEU A 294 18.75 -10.87 6.35
N ALA A 295 19.08 -9.95 7.25
CA ALA A 295 19.93 -8.81 6.95
C ALA A 295 21.31 -9.26 6.47
N ASN A 296 21.89 -10.32 7.05
CA ASN A 296 23.15 -10.89 6.57
C ASN A 296 23.04 -11.50 5.16
N LEU A 297 21.84 -11.88 4.73
CA LEU A 297 21.54 -12.34 3.37
C LEU A 297 21.17 -11.19 2.40
N GLY A 298 21.23 -9.93 2.84
CA GLY A 298 20.94 -8.77 2.01
C GLY A 298 19.49 -8.27 2.06
N ASP A 299 18.66 -8.77 2.99
CA ASP A 299 17.27 -8.31 3.13
C ASP A 299 17.22 -6.87 3.67
N THR A 300 17.01 -5.90 2.77
CA THR A 300 17.02 -4.47 3.09
C THR A 300 15.92 -4.06 4.07
N ARG A 301 14.79 -4.76 4.08
CA ARG A 301 13.71 -4.54 5.05
C ARG A 301 14.16 -4.92 6.46
N SER A 302 14.78 -6.08 6.64
CA SER A 302 15.30 -6.48 7.95
C SER A 302 16.40 -5.53 8.42
N MET A 303 17.29 -5.09 7.53
CA MET A 303 18.29 -4.05 7.84
C MET A 303 17.63 -2.76 8.34
N LEU A 304 16.60 -2.27 7.62
CA LEU A 304 15.87 -1.07 8.00
C LEU A 304 15.16 -1.21 9.35
N GLY A 305 14.50 -2.35 9.58
CA GLY A 305 13.83 -2.64 10.86
C GLY A 305 14.83 -2.68 12.03
N LEU A 306 15.96 -3.35 11.84
CA LEU A 306 17.05 -3.37 12.82
C LEU A 306 17.61 -1.96 13.07
N ALA A 307 17.81 -1.16 12.03
CA ALA A 307 18.26 0.23 12.18
C ALA A 307 17.28 1.05 13.04
N TYR A 308 15.97 0.95 12.80
CA TYR A 308 14.97 1.64 13.63
C TYR A 308 14.99 1.18 15.09
N MET A 309 15.16 -0.13 15.35
CA MET A 309 15.34 -0.63 16.73
C MET A 309 16.56 0.02 17.39
N ARG A 310 17.68 0.09 16.66
CA ARG A 310 18.95 0.62 17.16
C ARG A 310 18.97 2.15 17.29
N LEU A 311 18.12 2.87 16.56
CA LEU A 311 17.93 4.32 16.73
C LEU A 311 16.98 4.69 17.87
N ASN A 312 16.29 3.73 18.49
CA ASN A 312 15.34 4.01 19.55
C ASN A 312 16.06 4.17 20.91
N PRO A 313 16.11 5.37 21.52
CA PRO A 313 16.80 5.60 22.79
C PRO A 313 16.03 5.07 24.02
N SER A 314 14.76 4.68 23.85
CA SER A 314 13.88 4.26 24.96
C SER A 314 13.99 2.78 25.32
N GLU A 315 14.82 2.02 24.60
CA GLU A 315 15.03 0.59 24.83
C GLU A 315 16.49 0.25 25.16
N GLY A 316 16.71 -0.91 25.78
CA GLY A 316 18.05 -1.46 26.03
C GLY A 316 18.83 -1.90 24.77
N ARG A 317 18.30 -1.59 23.58
CA ARG A 317 18.86 -1.94 22.26
C ARG A 317 19.41 -0.72 21.50
N PHE A 318 19.48 0.45 22.12
CA PHE A 318 19.99 1.66 21.48
C PHE A 318 21.48 1.52 21.09
N ASP A 319 21.76 1.55 19.79
CA ASP A 319 23.11 1.57 19.22
C ASP A 319 23.09 2.35 17.88
N PRO A 320 23.16 3.68 17.92
CA PRO A 320 23.04 4.49 16.71
C PRO A 320 24.18 4.25 15.71
N THR A 321 25.33 3.73 16.14
CA THR A 321 26.43 3.38 15.23
C THR A 321 26.13 2.09 14.47
N GLU A 322 25.58 1.07 15.14
CA GLU A 322 25.09 -0.13 14.46
C GLU A 322 23.92 0.19 13.52
N ALA A 323 23.04 1.11 13.91
CA ALA A 323 21.95 1.57 13.05
C ALA A 323 22.46 2.16 11.73
N VAL A 324 23.48 3.03 11.79
CA VAL A 324 24.13 3.59 10.60
C VAL A 324 24.64 2.49 9.69
N ALA A 325 25.30 1.47 10.25
CA ALA A 325 25.83 0.37 9.46
C ALA A 325 24.73 -0.41 8.71
N PHE A 326 23.57 -0.63 9.33
CA PHE A 326 22.41 -1.21 8.66
C PHE A 326 21.83 -0.28 7.57
N LEU A 327 21.70 1.01 7.86
CA LEU A 327 21.19 2.00 6.92
C LEU A 327 22.11 2.15 5.69
N GLU A 328 23.43 2.19 5.88
CA GLU A 328 24.40 2.26 4.77
C GLU A 328 24.31 1.04 3.85
N LYS A 329 24.20 -0.16 4.43
CA LYS A 329 24.00 -1.40 3.65
C LYS A 329 22.69 -1.37 2.87
N ALA A 330 21.58 -1.01 3.52
CA ALA A 330 20.27 -0.96 2.89
C ALA A 330 20.17 0.14 1.82
N ALA A 331 20.76 1.31 2.07
CA ALA A 331 20.84 2.42 1.12
C ALA A 331 21.71 2.05 -0.11
N GLY A 332 22.84 1.37 0.12
CA GLY A 332 23.70 0.85 -0.95
C GLY A 332 23.04 -0.24 -1.80
N ALA A 333 22.07 -0.97 -1.21
CA ALA A 333 21.21 -1.92 -1.91
C ALA A 333 19.97 -1.26 -2.58
N GLY A 334 19.89 0.08 -2.59
CA GLY A 334 18.85 0.82 -3.30
C GLY A 334 17.56 1.06 -2.50
N SER A 335 17.55 0.89 -1.18
CA SER A 335 16.37 1.25 -0.38
C SER A 335 16.24 2.77 -0.25
N ALA A 336 15.25 3.35 -0.95
CA ALA A 336 14.93 4.78 -0.84
C ALA A 336 14.61 5.22 0.59
N GLU A 337 14.00 4.33 1.38
CA GLU A 337 13.71 4.58 2.79
C GLU A 337 14.98 4.63 3.64
N ALA A 338 15.90 3.69 3.42
CA ALA A 338 17.18 3.71 4.12
C ALA A 338 18.01 4.94 3.75
N GLN A 339 17.93 5.41 2.51
CA GLN A 339 18.57 6.65 2.09
C GLN A 339 17.98 7.86 2.82
N PHE A 340 16.66 7.97 2.91
CA PHE A 340 15.99 9.02 3.67
C PHE A 340 16.35 9.01 5.16
N GLU A 341 16.31 7.84 5.82
CA GLU A 341 16.67 7.76 7.24
C GLU A 341 18.16 8.01 7.47
N LEU A 342 19.03 7.56 6.55
CA LEU A 342 20.46 7.87 6.60
C LEU A 342 20.72 9.38 6.41
N ALA A 343 19.92 10.07 5.57
CA ALA A 343 19.98 11.51 5.41
C ALA A 343 19.72 12.23 6.74
N LYS A 344 18.64 11.85 7.44
CA LYS A 344 18.29 12.39 8.77
C LYS A 344 19.39 12.12 9.80
N VAL A 345 20.03 10.95 9.73
CA VAL A 345 21.14 10.59 10.62
C VAL A 345 22.37 11.47 10.38
N TYR A 346 22.76 11.72 9.12
CA TYR A 346 23.85 12.64 8.78
C TYR A 346 23.51 14.11 9.04
N GLU A 347 22.25 14.51 8.89
CA GLU A 347 21.78 15.85 9.25
C GLU A 347 21.92 16.11 10.76
N ARG A 348 21.53 15.14 11.59
CA ARG A 348 21.52 15.26 13.05
C ARG A 348 22.84 14.87 13.73
N GLY A 349 23.70 14.12 13.04
CA GLY A 349 24.90 13.52 13.62
C GLY A 349 24.62 12.41 14.64
N THR A 350 23.63 11.56 14.38
CA THR A 350 23.24 10.48 15.31
C THR A 350 24.05 9.21 15.04
N GLY A 351 25.05 8.90 15.87
CA GLY A 351 25.92 7.72 15.66
C GLY A 351 27.03 7.91 14.61
N VAL A 352 27.04 9.07 13.94
CA VAL A 352 28.07 9.55 12.99
C VAL A 352 28.26 11.06 13.13
N PRO A 353 29.41 11.64 12.73
CA PRO A 353 29.55 13.09 12.61
C PRO A 353 28.52 13.68 11.62
N PRO A 354 27.96 14.88 11.90
CA PRO A 354 27.09 15.55 10.95
C PRO A 354 27.78 15.81 9.61
N ASP A 355 27.07 15.56 8.51
CA ASP A 355 27.54 15.83 7.15
C ASP A 355 26.36 16.36 6.30
N PRO A 356 26.18 17.69 6.24
CA PRO A 356 25.05 18.29 5.52
C PRO A 356 25.06 18.00 4.02
N ALA A 357 26.24 17.89 3.41
CA ALA A 357 26.36 17.62 1.98
C ALA A 357 25.90 16.19 1.66
N ARG A 358 26.33 15.23 2.49
CA ARG A 358 25.89 13.84 2.37
C ARG A 358 24.41 13.66 2.68
N ALA A 359 23.88 14.39 3.68
CA ALA A 359 22.44 14.38 3.97
C ALA A 359 21.62 14.87 2.76
N LEU A 360 22.04 15.97 2.13
CA LEU A 360 21.35 16.51 0.96
C LEU A 360 21.35 15.53 -0.23
N ASP A 361 22.50 14.91 -0.54
CA ASP A 361 22.62 13.91 -1.61
C ASP A 361 21.69 12.71 -1.39
N LEU A 362 21.61 12.22 -0.15
CA LEU A 362 20.72 11.13 0.23
C LEU A 362 19.24 11.51 0.14
N TYR A 363 18.85 12.71 0.58
CA TYR A 363 17.48 13.23 0.39
C TYR A 363 17.12 13.29 -1.10
N GLN A 364 18.02 13.82 -1.94
CA GLN A 364 17.82 13.90 -3.40
C GLN A 364 17.69 12.51 -4.03
N THR A 365 18.50 11.55 -3.61
CA THR A 365 18.47 10.17 -4.12
C THR A 365 17.18 9.44 -3.73
N ALA A 366 16.70 9.62 -2.50
CA ALA A 366 15.41 9.08 -2.06
C ALA A 366 14.24 9.73 -2.84
N ALA A 367 14.28 11.06 -3.00
CA ALA A 367 13.27 11.80 -3.75
C ALA A 367 13.23 11.45 -5.24
N ALA A 368 14.37 11.11 -5.86
CA ALA A 368 14.43 10.63 -7.23
C ALA A 368 13.68 9.29 -7.42
N GLN A 369 13.53 8.51 -6.35
CA GLN A 369 12.77 7.25 -6.33
C GLN A 369 11.31 7.43 -5.89
N ASN A 370 10.77 8.65 -5.94
CA ASN A 370 9.41 8.99 -5.50
C ASN A 370 9.16 8.71 -3.99
N TYR A 371 10.20 8.80 -3.15
CA TYR A 371 10.02 8.73 -1.70
C TYR A 371 9.39 10.02 -1.18
N ALA A 372 8.08 9.97 -0.90
CA ALA A 372 7.27 11.16 -0.67
C ALA A 372 7.73 12.03 0.53
N ASP A 373 8.18 11.42 1.64
CA ASP A 373 8.68 12.19 2.79
C ASP A 373 9.98 12.94 2.44
N ALA A 374 10.86 12.34 1.63
CA ALA A 374 12.08 13.01 1.15
C ALA A 374 11.76 14.16 0.19
N ILE A 375 10.74 13.99 -0.68
CA ILE A 375 10.27 15.05 -1.56
C ILE A 375 9.70 16.22 -0.75
N ASN A 376 8.88 15.92 0.27
CA ASN A 376 8.32 16.91 1.17
C ASN A 376 9.42 17.67 1.93
N ASP A 377 10.39 16.95 2.50
CA ASP A 377 11.47 17.55 3.29
C ASP A 377 12.43 18.37 2.41
N LEU A 378 12.72 17.93 1.18
CA LEU A 378 13.41 18.75 0.19
C LEU A 378 12.60 20.00 -0.17
N GLY A 379 11.27 19.91 -0.26
CA GLY A 379 10.40 21.06 -0.45
C GLY A 379 10.60 22.10 0.65
N PHE A 380 10.63 21.67 1.91
CA PHE A 380 10.94 22.54 3.04
C PHE A 380 12.37 23.12 2.99
N LEU A 381 13.37 22.30 2.66
CA LEU A 381 14.76 22.74 2.50
C LEU A 381 14.90 23.80 1.41
N HIS A 382 14.20 23.65 0.28
CA HIS A 382 14.14 24.68 -0.76
C HIS A 382 13.32 25.89 -0.32
N TYR A 383 12.26 25.74 0.48
CA TYR A 383 11.45 26.88 0.91
C TYR A 383 12.23 27.83 1.83
N GLN A 384 12.94 27.29 2.82
CA GLN A 384 13.60 28.07 3.87
C GLN A 384 15.12 28.20 3.68
N GLY A 385 15.71 27.40 2.78
CA GLY A 385 17.15 27.16 2.72
C GLY A 385 17.59 26.14 3.78
N GLY A 386 18.66 25.39 3.52
CA GLY A 386 19.12 24.35 4.45
C GLY A 386 20.08 23.37 3.79
N LEU A 387 20.94 22.73 4.59
CA LEU A 387 21.97 21.79 4.10
C LEU A 387 22.85 22.34 2.96
N GLY A 388 23.08 23.66 2.94
CA GLY A 388 23.84 24.34 1.88
C GLY A 388 23.01 24.80 0.67
N LEU A 389 21.70 24.53 0.64
CA LEU A 389 20.78 25.09 -0.35
C LEU A 389 20.37 26.53 0.00
N ALA A 390 20.35 27.38 -1.01
CA ALA A 390 19.68 28.68 -0.95
C ALA A 390 18.16 28.51 -1.09
N PRO A 391 17.34 29.41 -0.52
CA PRO A 391 15.91 29.38 -0.71
C PRO A 391 15.51 29.52 -2.19
N ASP A 392 14.63 28.62 -2.64
CA ASP A 392 13.98 28.58 -3.94
C ASP A 392 12.48 28.22 -3.74
N PRO A 393 11.62 29.24 -3.54
CA PRO A 393 10.20 29.01 -3.31
C PRO A 393 9.49 28.34 -4.50
N GLN A 394 9.90 28.63 -5.75
CA GLN A 394 9.28 28.00 -6.91
C GLN A 394 9.56 26.50 -6.91
N LYS A 395 10.81 26.11 -6.63
CA LYS A 395 11.17 24.70 -6.52
C LYS A 395 10.45 24.00 -5.36
N ALA A 396 10.29 24.69 -4.23
CA ALA A 396 9.53 24.16 -3.11
C ALA A 396 8.07 23.85 -3.48
N LEU A 397 7.40 24.74 -4.21
CA LEU A 397 6.01 24.53 -4.67
C LEU A 397 5.89 23.30 -5.58
N GLU A 398 6.82 23.11 -6.53
CA GLU A 398 6.87 21.91 -7.38
C GLU A 398 7.02 20.62 -6.57
N LEU A 399 7.88 20.65 -5.54
CA LEU A 399 8.11 19.50 -4.66
C LEU A 399 6.90 19.21 -3.78
N PHE A 400 6.23 20.23 -3.23
CA PHE A 400 5.01 20.06 -2.46
C PHE A 400 3.86 19.50 -3.30
N GLU A 401 3.68 19.97 -4.54
CA GLU A 401 2.70 19.39 -5.48
C GLU A 401 3.00 17.91 -5.71
N ARG A 402 4.26 17.57 -6.04
CA ARG A 402 4.66 16.19 -6.29
C ARG A 402 4.45 15.29 -5.07
N ALA A 403 4.76 15.76 -3.86
CA ALA A 403 4.52 15.00 -2.63
C ALA A 403 3.01 14.83 -2.36
N ALA A 404 2.20 15.86 -2.64
CA ALA A 404 0.74 15.79 -2.51
C ALA A 404 0.12 14.79 -3.50
N ASP A 405 0.59 14.77 -4.75
CA ASP A 405 0.16 13.82 -5.77
C ASP A 405 0.58 12.37 -5.44
N LEU A 406 1.69 12.20 -4.72
CA LEU A 406 2.11 10.93 -4.13
C LEU A 406 1.37 10.59 -2.82
N ARG A 407 0.31 11.35 -2.50
CA ARG A 407 -0.58 11.15 -1.35
C ARG A 407 0.09 11.29 0.03
N HIS A 408 1.15 12.10 0.13
CA HIS A 408 1.73 12.46 1.43
C HIS A 408 0.76 13.38 2.20
N PRO A 409 0.19 12.96 3.34
CA PRO A 409 -0.94 13.65 3.97
C PRO A 409 -0.66 15.12 4.31
N GLN A 410 0.51 15.41 4.88
CA GLN A 410 0.92 16.77 5.22
C GLN A 410 1.16 17.62 3.96
N ALA A 411 1.65 17.02 2.87
CA ALA A 411 1.88 17.75 1.62
C ALA A 411 0.55 18.08 0.93
N GLN A 412 -0.42 17.16 0.94
CA GLN A 412 -1.78 17.42 0.43
C GLN A 412 -2.43 18.60 1.14
N PHE A 413 -2.35 18.64 2.48
CA PHE A 413 -2.85 19.77 3.25
C PHE A 413 -2.12 21.08 2.93
N ASN A 414 -0.79 21.07 2.95
CA ASN A 414 0.02 22.26 2.68
C ASN A 414 -0.26 22.79 1.27
N PHE A 415 -0.34 21.90 0.29
CA PHE A 415 -0.61 22.28 -1.09
C PHE A 415 -2.01 22.84 -1.27
N ALA A 416 -3.03 22.26 -0.61
CA ALA A 416 -4.37 22.84 -0.58
C ALA A 416 -4.39 24.27 -0.01
N ALA A 417 -3.65 24.52 1.07
CA ALA A 417 -3.54 25.84 1.67
C ALA A 417 -2.85 26.84 0.73
N LEU A 418 -1.78 26.43 0.03
CA LEU A 418 -1.09 27.26 -0.96
C LEU A 418 -2.00 27.64 -2.14
N ILE A 419 -2.82 26.70 -2.61
CA ILE A 419 -3.83 26.96 -3.65
C ILE A 419 -4.89 27.93 -3.14
N ASP A 420 -5.43 27.73 -1.93
CA ASP A 420 -6.46 28.61 -1.35
C ASP A 420 -5.97 30.03 -1.10
N ASP A 421 -4.69 30.19 -0.71
CA ASP A 421 -4.02 31.48 -0.55
C ASP A 421 -3.68 32.14 -1.91
N GLY A 422 -3.90 31.46 -3.03
CA GLY A 422 -3.69 31.97 -4.39
C GLY A 422 -2.23 31.98 -4.85
N LEU A 423 -1.37 31.18 -4.22
CA LEU A 423 0.05 31.10 -4.55
C LEU A 423 0.35 30.17 -5.73
N ILE A 424 -0.64 29.38 -6.16
CA ILE A 424 -0.57 28.51 -7.34
C ILE A 424 -1.51 29.06 -8.41
N GLU A 425 -0.99 29.90 -9.32
CA GLU A 425 -1.80 30.64 -10.31
C GLU A 425 -2.66 29.74 -11.22
N SER A 426 -2.24 28.49 -11.45
CA SER A 426 -2.93 27.53 -12.32
C SER A 426 -4.08 26.78 -11.65
N LYS A 427 -4.24 26.90 -10.32
CA LYS A 427 -5.21 26.14 -9.53
C LYS A 427 -6.16 27.07 -8.77
N GLY A 428 -7.33 26.56 -8.41
CA GLY A 428 -8.37 27.32 -7.73
C GLY A 428 -9.05 26.57 -6.58
N PRO A 429 -10.16 27.11 -6.06
CA PRO A 429 -10.86 26.56 -4.89
C PRO A 429 -11.31 25.10 -5.02
N ALA A 430 -11.60 24.65 -6.25
CA ALA A 430 -11.95 23.25 -6.51
C ALA A 430 -10.74 22.32 -6.33
N ASP A 431 -9.56 22.72 -6.79
CA ASP A 431 -8.33 21.97 -6.61
C ASP A 431 -7.93 21.91 -5.13
N ALA A 432 -8.03 23.05 -4.42
CA ALA A 432 -7.80 23.09 -2.97
C ALA A 432 -8.74 22.13 -2.22
N ALA A 433 -10.03 22.15 -2.55
CA ALA A 433 -11.01 21.23 -1.97
C ALA A 433 -10.68 19.76 -2.28
N HIS A 434 -10.22 19.46 -3.49
CA HIS A 434 -9.79 18.12 -3.87
C HIS A 434 -8.65 17.62 -2.98
N TYR A 435 -7.57 18.39 -2.83
CA TYR A 435 -6.45 18.00 -1.95
C TYR A 435 -6.85 17.92 -0.47
N LEU A 436 -7.78 18.76 0.01
CA LEU A 436 -8.33 18.62 1.37
C LEU A 436 -9.13 17.34 1.56
N TYR A 437 -9.97 16.98 0.59
CA TYR A 437 -10.70 15.72 0.61
C TYR A 437 -9.74 14.54 0.57
N GLU A 438 -8.74 14.55 -0.31
CA GLU A 438 -7.71 13.50 -0.37
C GLU A 438 -6.95 13.36 0.95
N ALA A 439 -6.61 14.48 1.61
CA ALA A 439 -5.95 14.48 2.92
C ALA A 439 -6.84 13.89 4.04
N LEU A 440 -8.15 14.14 4.00
CA LEU A 440 -9.12 13.48 4.89
C LEU A 440 -9.17 11.97 4.63
N ARG A 441 -9.26 11.57 3.35
CA ARG A 441 -9.33 10.16 2.96
C ARG A 441 -8.03 9.43 3.32
N SER A 442 -6.87 10.06 3.15
CA SER A 442 -5.57 9.50 3.56
C SER A 442 -5.37 9.40 5.07
N GLY A 443 -6.29 9.97 5.88
CA GLY A 443 -6.34 9.78 7.32
C GLY A 443 -5.63 10.86 8.14
N SER A 444 -5.38 12.04 7.55
CA SER A 444 -4.82 13.17 8.30
C SER A 444 -5.78 13.63 9.41
N SER A 445 -5.46 13.29 10.66
CA SER A 445 -6.15 13.78 11.85
C SER A 445 -6.06 15.30 11.97
N ASP A 446 -4.92 15.88 11.62
CA ASP A 446 -4.72 17.34 11.59
C ASP A 446 -5.73 18.02 10.67
N VAL A 447 -5.92 17.51 9.45
CA VAL A 447 -6.91 18.06 8.51
C VAL A 447 -8.33 17.88 9.04
N LEU A 448 -8.65 16.71 9.59
CA LEU A 448 -9.95 16.46 10.24
C LEU A 448 -10.23 17.50 11.35
N ASP A 449 -9.27 17.69 12.25
CA ASP A 449 -9.39 18.60 13.38
C ASP A 449 -9.48 20.05 12.92
N LEU A 450 -8.65 20.46 11.96
CA LEU A 450 -8.68 21.82 11.40
C LEU A 450 -9.99 22.12 10.69
N LEU A 451 -10.48 21.24 9.83
CA LEU A 451 -11.76 21.44 9.13
C LEU A 451 -12.95 21.41 10.09
N THR A 452 -12.85 20.69 11.21
CA THR A 452 -13.92 20.62 12.21
C THR A 452 -13.90 21.80 13.20
N SER A 453 -12.72 22.26 13.61
CA SER A 453 -12.53 23.27 14.66
C SER A 453 -12.29 24.68 14.13
N ARG A 454 -11.60 24.82 12.99
CA ARG A 454 -11.17 26.10 12.40
C ARG A 454 -11.43 26.17 10.88
N PRO A 455 -12.64 25.84 10.39
CA PRO A 455 -12.92 25.80 8.95
C PRO A 455 -12.68 27.14 8.24
N GLN A 456 -12.81 28.26 8.96
CA GLN A 456 -12.61 29.61 8.43
C GLN A 456 -11.16 29.93 8.04
N MET A 457 -10.21 29.03 8.30
CA MET A 457 -8.85 29.16 7.76
C MET A 457 -8.83 29.10 6.23
N PHE A 458 -9.76 28.34 5.64
CA PHE A 458 -9.95 28.24 4.20
C PHE A 458 -11.01 29.23 3.72
N SER A 459 -10.81 29.73 2.50
CA SER A 459 -11.76 30.62 1.84
C SER A 459 -13.15 29.99 1.77
N ARG A 460 -14.17 30.85 1.74
CA ARG A 460 -15.56 30.39 1.57
C ARG A 460 -15.76 29.61 0.27
N GLN A 461 -15.01 29.95 -0.78
CA GLN A 461 -15.09 29.28 -2.07
C GLN A 461 -14.56 27.84 -1.98
N THR A 462 -13.42 27.63 -1.31
CA THR A 462 -12.84 26.29 -1.09
C THR A 462 -13.71 25.44 -0.19
N ARG A 463 -14.24 26.02 0.90
CA ARG A 463 -15.21 25.33 1.76
C ARG A 463 -16.46 24.88 0.98
N ARG A 464 -17.01 25.75 0.13
CA ARG A 464 -18.16 25.40 -0.72
C ARG A 464 -17.84 24.28 -1.70
N ALA A 465 -16.65 24.31 -2.32
CA ALA A 465 -16.19 23.25 -3.20
C ALA A 465 -16.05 21.91 -2.46
N LEU A 466 -15.50 21.92 -1.22
CA LEU A 466 -15.40 20.72 -0.39
C LEU A 466 -16.78 20.15 -0.01
N GLN A 467 -17.77 21.00 0.32
CA GLN A 467 -19.15 20.53 0.50
C GLN A 467 -19.71 19.87 -0.77
N GLY A 468 -19.34 20.38 -1.95
CA GLY A 468 -19.72 19.80 -3.24
C GLY A 468 -19.15 18.39 -3.39
N GLN A 469 -17.85 18.24 -3.16
CA GLN A 469 -17.19 16.94 -3.23
C GLN A 469 -17.74 15.94 -2.21
N LEU A 470 -17.99 16.37 -0.97
CA LEU A 470 -18.66 15.53 0.05
C LEU A 470 -20.06 15.10 -0.37
N LYS A 471 -20.76 15.91 -1.18
CA LYS A 471 -22.08 15.58 -1.72
C LYS A 471 -22.00 14.61 -2.89
N ASP A 472 -21.00 14.75 -3.75
CA ASP A 472 -20.77 13.84 -4.88
C ASP A 472 -20.46 12.40 -4.43
N TYR A 473 -19.91 12.23 -3.22
CA TYR A 473 -19.69 10.93 -2.58
C TYR A 473 -20.76 10.55 -1.54
N ASP A 474 -21.94 11.17 -1.60
CA ASP A 474 -23.10 10.88 -0.74
C ASP A 474 -22.88 11.04 0.78
N PHE A 475 -21.80 11.71 1.21
CA PHE A 475 -21.56 12.03 2.62
C PHE A 475 -22.38 13.22 3.11
N TYR A 476 -22.81 14.12 2.21
CA TYR A 476 -23.46 15.38 2.56
C TYR A 476 -24.68 15.71 1.68
N ALA A 477 -25.83 15.95 2.31
CA ALA A 477 -27.08 16.31 1.62
C ALA A 477 -27.46 17.80 1.73
N GLY A 478 -26.70 18.60 2.47
CA GLY A 478 -27.03 20.00 2.77
C GLY A 478 -26.73 20.99 1.64
N ALA A 479 -26.84 22.29 1.97
CA ALA A 479 -26.55 23.38 1.05
C ALA A 479 -25.03 23.56 0.84
N LEU A 480 -24.66 23.98 -0.38
CA LEU A 480 -23.28 24.33 -0.76
C LEU A 480 -23.03 25.82 -0.52
N ASP A 481 -23.09 26.24 0.74
CA ASP A 481 -23.02 27.65 1.18
C ASP A 481 -21.65 28.06 1.73
N GLY A 482 -20.75 27.08 1.90
CA GLY A 482 -19.45 27.20 2.53
C GLY A 482 -19.50 27.13 4.05
N GLU A 483 -20.67 27.13 4.70
CA GLU A 483 -20.80 27.17 6.15
C GLU A 483 -20.72 25.77 6.76
N PHE A 484 -19.67 25.51 7.54
CA PHE A 484 -19.40 24.18 8.10
C PHE A 484 -20.18 23.97 9.41
N GLY A 485 -21.50 23.86 9.26
CA GLY A 485 -22.42 23.51 10.34
C GLY A 485 -22.32 22.03 10.74
N PRO A 486 -23.17 21.57 11.68
CA PRO A 486 -23.16 20.19 12.17
C PRO A 486 -23.23 19.13 11.06
N GLY A 487 -24.02 19.36 10.00
CA GLY A 487 -24.14 18.45 8.86
C GLY A 487 -22.84 18.30 8.07
N THR A 488 -22.14 19.40 7.79
CA THR A 488 -20.84 19.32 7.09
C THR A 488 -19.77 18.70 7.96
N LYS A 489 -19.73 19.02 9.27
CA LYS A 489 -18.78 18.39 10.21
C LYS A 489 -18.99 16.88 10.31
N LYS A 490 -20.25 16.44 10.35
CA LYS A 490 -20.61 15.03 10.24
C LYS A 490 -20.12 14.41 8.94
N ALA A 491 -20.37 15.05 7.79
CA ALA A 491 -19.91 14.57 6.50
C ALA A 491 -18.38 14.46 6.41
N ILE A 492 -17.64 15.42 6.96
CA ILE A 492 -16.17 15.38 7.05
C ILE A 492 -15.70 14.18 7.88
N ARG A 493 -16.35 13.90 9.01
CA ARG A 493 -16.04 12.71 9.84
C ARG A 493 -16.34 11.40 9.11
N LEU A 494 -17.44 11.33 8.37
CA LEU A 494 -17.78 10.17 7.54
C LEU A 494 -16.77 9.99 6.40
N ALA A 495 -16.39 11.07 5.72
CA ALA A 495 -15.33 11.06 4.71
C ALA A 495 -13.99 10.62 5.31
N TYR A 496 -13.66 11.03 6.54
CA TYR A 496 -12.50 10.49 7.26
C TYR A 496 -12.63 8.99 7.60
N GLY A 497 -13.84 8.42 7.58
CA GLY A 497 -14.07 7.01 7.93
C GLY A 497 -14.40 6.77 9.40
N LEU A 498 -14.88 7.77 10.14
CA LEU A 498 -15.44 7.53 11.48
C LEU A 498 -16.88 7.01 11.34
N LYS A 499 -17.20 5.92 12.05
CA LYS A 499 -18.58 5.44 12.20
C LYS A 499 -19.30 6.29 13.27
N GLU A 500 -20.61 6.42 13.15
CA GLU A 500 -21.48 7.05 14.15
C GLU A 500 -22.08 6.06 15.14
#